data_AF-A0A800KPT6-F1
#
_entry.id   AF-A0A800KPT6-F1
#
_cell.length_a   1.000
_cell.length_b   1.000
_cell.length_c   1.000
_cell.angle_alpha   90.00
_cell.angle_beta   90.00
_cell.angle_gamma   90.00
#
_symmetry.space_group_name_H-M   'P 1'
#
loop_
_entity.id
_entity.type
_entity.pdbx_description
1 polymer ?
#
loop_
_entity_poly.entity_id
_entity_poly.type
_entity_poly.pdbx_seq_one_letter_code
_entity_poly.pdbx_strand_id
1 'polypeptide(L)'
;MPEICYKTPKSRRTKKRQTGSYALVLRLPSRRRVAVGRLGEVDFPKGYYIYFGSALGGLKARVARHLRHEKKLHWHADYLSAEVPWSQVWQLADGQRWECVWAREASELAGVDSGTAHPAPGFGSSDCHCSTHLVRVNNLQEVRMLLRSLSSDPRRIRLSRSLSE
;
A
#
# COMPACT_ATOMS: atom_id res chain seq x y z
N MET A 1 -29.18 -7.19 -56.97
CA MET A 1 -28.01 -6.67 -56.23
C MET A 1 -28.44 -6.38 -54.81
N PRO A 2 -27.93 -7.08 -53.78
CA PRO A 2 -28.25 -6.73 -52.40
C PRO A 2 -27.17 -5.82 -51.79
N GLU A 3 -27.61 -4.76 -51.12
CA GLU A 3 -26.79 -3.80 -50.39
C GLU A 3 -26.13 -4.47 -49.16
N ILE A 4 -24.80 -4.40 -49.09
CA ILE A 4 -24.04 -4.85 -47.92
C ILE A 4 -24.01 -3.71 -46.91
N CYS A 5 -24.83 -3.83 -45.87
CA CYS A 5 -24.82 -2.91 -44.73
C CYS A 5 -23.60 -3.19 -43.84
N TYR A 6 -22.53 -2.43 -44.01
CA TYR A 6 -21.37 -2.48 -43.11
C TYR A 6 -21.70 -1.78 -41.79
N LYS A 7 -22.06 -2.56 -40.76
CA LYS A 7 -22.12 -2.06 -39.38
C LYS A 7 -20.70 -1.81 -38.87
N THR A 8 -20.33 -0.54 -38.73
CA THR A 8 -19.05 -0.13 -38.14
C THR A 8 -18.99 -0.57 -36.67
N PRO A 9 -17.90 -1.22 -36.19
CA PRO A 9 -17.80 -1.61 -34.79
C PRO A 9 -17.64 -0.37 -33.90
N LYS A 10 -18.52 -0.23 -32.90
CA LYS A 10 -18.40 0.81 -31.87
C LYS A 10 -17.13 0.56 -31.05
N SER A 11 -16.11 1.37 -31.30
CA SER A 11 -14.89 1.46 -30.50
C SER A 11 -15.22 1.71 -29.02
N ARG A 12 -15.05 0.68 -28.17
CA ARG A 12 -15.02 0.85 -26.71
C ARG A 12 -13.66 1.47 -26.35
N ARG A 13 -13.62 2.79 -26.10
CA ARG A 13 -12.45 3.43 -25.45
C ARG A 13 -12.26 2.82 -24.06
N THR A 14 -11.33 1.86 -23.94
CA THR A 14 -10.89 1.37 -22.64
C THR A 14 -10.13 2.49 -21.94
N LYS A 15 -10.73 3.09 -20.90
CA LYS A 15 -10.09 4.11 -20.07
C LYS A 15 -8.77 3.53 -19.53
N LYS A 16 -7.62 4.10 -19.90
CA LYS A 16 -6.29 3.63 -19.47
C LYS A 16 -6.28 3.59 -17.93
N ARG A 17 -6.00 2.43 -17.35
CA ARG A 17 -5.97 2.25 -15.90
C ARG A 17 -4.76 3.04 -15.36
N GLN A 18 -4.99 3.84 -14.32
CA GLN A 18 -3.89 4.50 -13.60
C GLN A 18 -3.02 3.44 -12.93
N THR A 19 -1.71 3.57 -13.08
CA THR A 19 -0.68 2.69 -12.52
C THR A 19 0.34 3.53 -11.77
N GLY A 20 1.13 2.90 -10.90
CA GLY A 20 2.15 3.57 -10.09
C GLY A 20 2.31 2.88 -8.74
N SER A 21 2.72 3.65 -7.73
CA SER A 21 2.95 3.15 -6.37
C SER A 21 2.06 3.82 -5.33
N TYR A 22 1.86 3.16 -4.21
CA TYR A 22 1.01 3.59 -3.10
C TYR A 22 1.68 3.33 -1.75
N ALA A 23 1.27 4.12 -0.76
CA ALA A 23 1.56 3.89 0.65
C ALA A 23 0.24 3.80 1.44
N LEU A 24 0.08 2.75 2.24
CA LEU A 24 -1.07 2.54 3.11
C LEU A 24 -0.67 2.79 4.56
N VAL A 25 -1.52 3.50 5.30
CA VAL A 25 -1.25 3.82 6.71
C VAL A 25 -2.31 3.20 7.60
N LEU A 26 -1.90 2.50 8.65
CA LEU A 26 -2.79 2.07 9.73
C LEU A 26 -2.26 2.51 11.09
N ARG A 27 -3.15 2.57 12.08
CA ARG A 27 -2.82 2.84 13.48
C ARG A 27 -3.09 1.59 14.29
N LEU A 28 -2.06 1.04 14.90
CA LEU A 28 -2.16 -0.08 15.82
C LEU A 28 -2.24 0.46 17.26
N PRO A 29 -3.40 0.36 17.96
CA PRO A 29 -3.61 1.01 19.25
C PRO A 29 -2.88 0.32 20.43
N SER A 30 -2.57 -0.96 20.28
CA SER A 30 -1.90 -1.81 21.28
C SER A 30 -1.00 -2.83 20.57
N ARG A 31 0.01 -3.37 21.25
CA ARG A 31 0.85 -4.45 20.69
C ARG A 31 -0.04 -5.61 20.21
N ARG A 32 0.27 -6.20 19.06
CA ARG A 32 -0.40 -7.40 18.53
C ARG A 32 0.59 -8.37 17.92
N ARG A 33 0.36 -9.66 18.12
CA ARG A 33 1.06 -10.72 17.40
C ARG A 33 0.17 -11.21 16.26
N VAL A 34 0.72 -11.34 15.06
CA VAL A 34 -0.04 -11.68 13.85
C VAL A 34 0.70 -12.76 13.07
N ALA A 35 -0.02 -13.81 12.67
CA ALA A 35 0.48 -14.81 11.73
C ALA A 35 0.47 -14.24 10.30
N VAL A 36 1.65 -13.92 9.75
CA VAL A 36 1.80 -13.27 8.44
C VAL A 36 2.30 -14.26 7.40
N GLY A 37 1.42 -15.14 6.92
CA GLY A 37 1.73 -16.09 5.85
C GLY A 37 3.06 -16.84 6.07
N ARG A 38 3.99 -16.71 5.12
CA ARG A 38 5.31 -17.36 5.18
C ARG A 38 6.29 -16.71 6.16
N LEU A 39 6.02 -15.50 6.67
CA LEU A 39 6.84 -14.87 7.71
C LEU A 39 6.57 -15.45 9.11
N GLY A 40 5.53 -16.26 9.26
CA GLY A 40 5.14 -16.82 10.55
C GLY A 40 4.58 -15.77 11.49
N GLU A 41 4.78 -15.97 12.79
CA GLU A 41 4.33 -15.06 13.85
C GLU A 41 5.22 -13.82 13.93
N VAL A 42 4.61 -12.64 13.78
CA VAL A 42 5.31 -11.35 13.86
C VAL A 42 4.69 -10.51 14.96
N ASP A 43 5.54 -9.91 15.80
CA ASP A 43 5.11 -9.02 16.88
C ASP A 43 5.13 -7.56 16.41
N PHE A 44 3.96 -6.92 16.45
CA PHE A 44 3.74 -5.54 16.05
C PHE A 44 3.50 -4.66 17.29
N PRO A 45 4.48 -3.85 17.73
CA PRO A 45 4.27 -2.88 18.81
C PRO A 45 3.24 -1.81 18.46
N LYS A 46 2.58 -1.23 19.48
CA LYS A 46 1.72 -0.06 19.31
C LYS A 46 2.42 1.02 18.47
N GLY A 47 1.70 1.61 17.51
CA GLY A 47 2.27 2.65 16.64
C GLY A 47 1.47 2.86 15.37
N TYR A 48 2.06 3.60 14.44
CA TYR A 48 1.56 3.76 13.08
C TYR A 48 2.44 2.97 12.12
N TYR A 49 1.81 2.35 11.14
CA TYR A 49 2.49 1.51 10.17
C TYR A 49 2.22 2.03 8.77
N ILE A 50 3.29 2.10 7.97
CA ILE A 50 3.27 2.57 6.59
C ILE A 50 3.76 1.42 5.72
N TYR A 51 2.87 0.92 4.86
CA TYR A 51 3.18 -0.13 3.90
C TYR A 51 3.32 0.43 2.50
N PHE A 52 4.40 0.10 1.80
CA PHE A 52 4.69 0.53 0.44
C PHE A 52 4.45 -0.59 -0.58
N GLY A 53 3.82 -0.27 -1.70
CA GLY A 53 3.63 -1.23 -2.79
C GLY A 53 3.40 -0.57 -4.15
N SER A 54 3.53 -1.35 -5.22
CA SER A 54 3.17 -0.93 -6.59
C SER A 54 1.93 -1.62 -7.14
N ALA A 55 1.34 -0.98 -8.14
CA ALA A 55 0.14 -1.43 -8.80
C ALA A 55 0.19 -1.14 -10.31
N LEU A 56 1.06 -1.85 -11.02
CA LEU A 56 1.19 -1.73 -12.49
C LEU A 56 0.03 -2.39 -13.27
N GLY A 57 -0.81 -3.18 -12.61
CA GLY A 57 -2.07 -3.70 -13.18
C GLY A 57 -3.29 -2.80 -12.93
N GLY A 58 -3.13 -1.70 -12.18
CA GLY A 58 -4.20 -0.77 -11.84
C GLY A 58 -4.24 -0.40 -10.37
N LEU A 59 -3.93 0.86 -10.08
CA LEU A 59 -3.77 1.41 -8.74
C LEU A 59 -5.08 1.39 -7.94
N LYS A 60 -6.18 1.87 -8.53
CA LYS A 60 -7.51 1.85 -7.88
C LYS A 60 -7.92 0.44 -7.45
N ALA A 61 -7.70 -0.56 -8.31
CA ALA A 61 -8.09 -1.94 -8.02
C ALA A 61 -7.24 -2.57 -6.91
N ARG A 62 -5.92 -2.32 -6.92
CA ARG A 62 -5.00 -2.84 -5.90
C ARG A 62 -5.28 -2.23 -4.54
N VAL A 63 -5.40 -0.90 -4.47
CA VAL A 63 -5.73 -0.19 -3.23
C VAL A 63 -7.09 -0.66 -2.70
N ALA A 64 -8.14 -0.71 -3.54
CA ALA A 64 -9.47 -1.15 -3.11
C ALA A 64 -9.46 -2.57 -2.51
N ARG A 65 -8.64 -3.49 -3.06
CA ARG A 65 -8.48 -4.83 -2.50
C ARG A 65 -7.86 -4.78 -1.09
N HIS A 66 -6.81 -3.98 -0.88
CA HIS A 66 -6.22 -3.83 0.45
C HIS A 66 -7.18 -3.16 1.44
N LEU A 67 -8.05 -2.26 0.99
CA LEU A 67 -9.03 -1.59 1.86
C LEU A 67 -10.25 -2.45 2.22
N ARG A 68 -10.59 -3.49 1.44
CA ARG A 68 -11.72 -4.37 1.76
C ARG A 68 -11.50 -5.03 3.13
N HIS A 69 -12.54 -5.36 3.88
CA HIS A 69 -12.35 -6.16 5.10
C HIS A 69 -12.21 -7.65 4.74
N GLU A 70 -13.27 -8.21 4.16
CA GLU A 70 -13.31 -9.61 3.73
C GLU A 70 -12.55 -9.84 2.42
N LYS A 71 -11.44 -10.55 2.48
CA LYS A 71 -10.67 -10.91 1.28
C LYS A 71 -9.88 -12.19 1.53
N LYS A 72 -9.49 -12.87 0.43
CA LYS A 72 -8.44 -13.89 0.51
C LYS A 72 -7.10 -13.22 0.81
N LEU A 73 -6.50 -13.60 1.93
CA LEU A 73 -5.20 -13.10 2.35
C LEU A 73 -4.13 -13.63 1.40
N HIS A 74 -3.43 -12.73 0.72
CA HIS A 74 -2.42 -13.10 -0.27
C HIS A 74 -1.11 -12.36 -0.05
N TRP A 75 -1.17 -11.04 0.18
CA TRP A 75 0.01 -10.25 0.50
C TRP A 75 0.16 -10.08 2.00
N HIS A 76 1.39 -9.88 2.50
CA HIS A 76 1.65 -9.64 3.93
C HIS A 76 0.78 -8.50 4.49
N ALA A 77 0.57 -7.43 3.72
CA ALA A 77 -0.33 -6.32 4.05
C ALA A 77 -1.79 -6.75 4.28
N ASP A 78 -2.26 -7.82 3.64
CA ASP A 78 -3.63 -8.32 3.83
C ASP A 78 -3.80 -8.89 5.24
N TYR A 79 -2.83 -9.66 5.75
CA TYR A 79 -2.85 -10.24 7.10
C TYR A 79 -2.92 -9.15 8.16
N LEU A 80 -2.08 -8.11 8.03
CA LEU A 80 -2.10 -6.99 8.97
C LEU A 80 -3.44 -6.21 8.89
N SER A 81 -3.98 -6.05 7.68
CA SER A 81 -5.26 -5.34 7.48
C SER A 81 -6.49 -6.10 7.99
N ALA A 82 -6.38 -7.42 8.16
CA ALA A 82 -7.44 -8.24 8.75
C ALA A 82 -7.58 -7.95 10.25
N GLU A 83 -6.47 -7.65 10.93
CA GLU A 83 -6.44 -7.27 12.35
C GLU A 83 -6.87 -5.83 12.59
N VAL A 84 -6.40 -4.91 11.74
CA VAL A 84 -6.67 -3.48 11.85
C VAL A 84 -6.78 -2.86 10.45
N PRO A 85 -7.91 -2.18 10.13
CA PRO A 85 -8.11 -1.63 8.79
C PRO A 85 -7.14 -0.48 8.49
N TRP A 86 -6.80 -0.34 7.20
CA TRP A 86 -6.05 0.82 6.70
C TRP A 86 -6.86 2.12 6.88
N SER A 87 -6.21 3.11 7.46
CA SER A 87 -6.80 4.41 7.82
C SER A 87 -6.52 5.51 6.78
N GLN A 88 -5.45 5.39 6.00
CA GLN A 88 -5.10 6.36 4.95
C GLN A 88 -4.49 5.68 3.74
N VAL A 89 -4.68 6.32 2.59
CA VAL A 89 -4.06 5.97 1.32
C VAL A 89 -3.32 7.18 0.79
N TRP A 90 -2.09 6.92 0.37
CA TRP A 90 -1.25 7.85 -0.36
C TRP A 90 -0.83 7.16 -1.66
N GLN A 91 -0.74 7.91 -2.76
CA GLN A 91 -0.38 7.33 -4.05
C GLN A 91 0.35 8.31 -4.97
N LEU A 92 1.14 7.76 -5.87
CA LEU A 92 1.68 8.44 -7.05
C LEU A 92 1.28 7.63 -8.29
N ALA A 93 0.52 8.27 -9.19
CA ALA A 93 -0.03 7.63 -10.38
C ALA A 93 0.74 8.03 -11.64
N ASP A 94 2.06 7.84 -11.63
CA ASP A 94 2.98 8.17 -12.72
C ASP A 94 3.41 6.94 -13.55
N GLY A 95 2.91 5.76 -13.19
CA GLY A 95 3.26 4.49 -13.82
C GLY A 95 4.59 3.87 -13.41
N GLN A 96 5.33 4.48 -12.48
CA GLN A 96 6.63 3.99 -12.02
C GLN A 96 6.51 3.12 -10.75
N ARG A 97 7.60 2.41 -10.43
CA ARG A 97 7.75 1.59 -9.22
C ARG A 97 8.61 2.31 -8.19
N TRP A 98 7.97 3.02 -7.28
CA TRP A 98 8.64 3.76 -6.20
C TRP A 98 8.72 3.01 -4.87
N GLU A 99 8.06 1.86 -4.72
CA GLU A 99 7.89 1.15 -3.45
C GLU A 99 9.21 0.77 -2.79
N CYS A 100 10.21 0.31 -3.56
CA CYS A 100 11.52 -0.02 -3.01
C CYS A 100 12.30 1.22 -2.59
N VAL A 101 12.21 2.31 -3.39
CA VAL A 101 12.85 3.60 -3.09
C VAL A 101 12.25 4.17 -1.81
N TRP A 102 10.92 4.27 -1.75
CA TRP A 102 10.19 4.73 -0.58
C TRP A 102 10.45 3.88 0.65
N ALA A 103 10.44 2.55 0.52
CA ALA A 103 10.73 1.66 1.65
C ALA A 103 12.14 1.88 2.22
N ARG A 104 13.15 2.07 1.35
CA ARG A 104 14.52 2.35 1.76
C ARG A 104 14.63 3.71 2.44
N GLU A 105 14.19 4.78 1.77
CA GLU A 105 14.24 6.15 2.30
C GLU A 105 13.47 6.28 3.62
N ALA A 106 12.26 5.70 3.69
CA ALA A 106 11.46 5.71 4.90
C ALA A 106 12.14 4.97 6.05
N SER A 107 12.85 3.88 5.76
CA SER A 107 13.60 3.12 6.75
C SER A 107 14.81 3.89 7.27
N GLU A 108 15.55 4.54 6.37
CA GLU A 108 16.68 5.40 6.72
C GLU A 108 16.20 6.57 7.60
N LEU A 109 15.19 7.32 7.15
CA LEU A 109 14.65 8.47 7.89
C LEU A 109 14.05 8.09 9.25
N ALA A 110 13.35 6.96 9.35
CA ALA A 110 12.82 6.49 10.63
C ALA A 110 13.94 5.96 11.56
N GLY A 111 14.99 5.37 10.99
CA GLY A 111 16.13 4.81 11.72
C GLY A 111 17.05 5.85 12.36
N VAL A 112 17.20 7.03 11.74
CA VAL A 112 18.10 8.10 12.20
C VAL A 112 17.65 8.69 13.54
N ASP A 113 16.35 8.79 13.79
CA ASP A 113 15.81 9.46 14.99
C ASP A 113 15.13 8.52 16.02
N SER A 114 14.76 7.29 15.65
CA SER A 114 13.69 6.59 16.41
C SER A 114 14.10 5.32 17.17
N GLY A 115 15.34 4.83 17.08
CA GLY A 115 15.74 3.55 17.72
C GLY A 115 14.80 2.37 17.41
N THR A 116 14.03 2.46 16.31
CA THR A 116 12.88 1.62 16.04
C THR A 116 13.31 0.52 15.08
N ALA A 117 13.67 -0.64 15.63
CA ALA A 117 13.87 -1.85 14.85
C ALA A 117 12.63 -2.11 13.98
N HIS A 118 12.84 -2.40 12.68
CA HIS A 118 11.77 -2.81 11.78
C HIS A 118 11.08 -4.05 12.37
N PRO A 119 9.80 -3.98 12.76
CA PRO A 119 9.17 -5.07 13.49
C PRO A 119 8.93 -6.30 12.61
N ALA A 120 9.11 -6.19 11.29
CA ALA A 120 8.82 -7.26 10.33
C ALA A 120 9.81 -7.25 9.15
N PRO A 121 11.02 -7.84 9.32
CA PRO A 121 11.91 -8.14 8.19
C PRO A 121 11.20 -9.02 7.15
N GLY A 122 11.45 -8.78 5.86
CA GLY A 122 10.84 -9.49 4.73
C GLY A 122 9.38 -9.10 4.44
N PHE A 123 8.78 -8.17 5.18
CA PHE A 123 7.37 -7.80 4.99
C PHE A 123 7.16 -7.09 3.66
N GLY A 124 6.41 -7.69 2.74
CA GLY A 124 6.09 -7.11 1.45
C GLY A 124 7.24 -7.01 0.45
N SER A 125 8.41 -7.60 0.75
CA SER A 125 9.62 -7.55 -0.07
C SER A 125 10.02 -8.92 -0.64
N SER A 126 9.07 -9.87 -0.78
CA SER A 126 9.37 -11.23 -1.23
C SER A 126 9.89 -11.34 -2.67
N ASP A 127 9.70 -10.30 -3.48
CA ASP A 127 10.15 -10.20 -4.87
C ASP A 127 11.28 -9.18 -5.07
N CYS A 128 11.89 -8.68 -3.98
CA CYS A 128 13.01 -7.75 -4.02
C CYS A 128 14.01 -8.00 -2.87
N HIS A 129 15.09 -7.21 -2.81
CA HIS A 129 16.12 -7.31 -1.78
C HIS A 129 15.92 -6.32 -0.62
N CYS A 130 14.77 -5.65 -0.54
CA CYS A 130 14.49 -4.72 0.54
C CYS A 130 14.35 -5.48 1.88
N SER A 131 14.92 -4.92 2.94
CA SER A 131 14.79 -5.47 4.29
C SER A 131 13.32 -5.58 4.71
N THR A 132 12.49 -4.60 4.34
CA THR A 132 11.05 -4.60 4.53
C THR A 132 10.41 -3.50 3.68
N HIS A 133 9.15 -3.64 3.31
CA HIS A 133 8.30 -2.58 2.77
C HIS A 133 7.32 -2.02 3.83
N LEU A 134 7.54 -2.33 5.11
CA LEU A 134 6.72 -1.89 6.22
C LEU A 134 7.56 -1.11 7.24
N VAL A 135 7.23 0.17 7.42
CA VAL A 135 7.89 1.05 8.40
C VAL A 135 6.94 1.38 9.55
N ARG A 136 7.46 1.37 10.77
CA ARG A 136 6.74 1.79 11.98
C ARG A 136 7.20 3.18 12.40
N VAL A 137 6.25 4.04 12.75
CA VAL A 137 6.49 5.34 13.40
C VAL A 137 5.58 5.48 14.63
N ASN A 138 5.87 6.41 15.53
CA ASN A 138 5.23 6.49 16.84
C ASN A 138 3.90 7.27 16.79
N ASN A 139 3.79 8.27 15.91
CA ASN A 139 2.63 9.15 15.84
C ASN A 139 2.27 9.54 14.39
N LEU A 140 1.13 10.23 14.25
CA LEU A 140 0.60 10.61 12.94
C LEU A 140 1.37 11.78 12.30
N GLN A 141 2.05 12.61 13.10
CA GLN A 141 2.89 13.69 12.61
C GLN A 141 4.10 13.12 11.86
N GLU A 142 4.76 12.12 12.45
CA GLU A 142 5.86 11.37 11.81
C GLU A 142 5.41 10.73 10.49
N VAL A 143 4.21 10.14 10.42
CA VAL A 143 3.67 9.62 9.14
C VAL A 143 3.65 10.70 8.07
N ARG A 144 3.13 11.89 8.41
CA ARG A 144 2.98 12.98 7.44
C ARG A 144 4.32 13.57 7.04
N MET A 145 5.24 13.75 7.98
CA MET A 145 6.59 14.25 7.70
C MET A 145 7.32 13.25 6.81
N LEU A 146 7.36 11.98 7.21
CA LEU A 146 8.04 10.92 6.48
C LEU A 146 7.56 10.84 5.03
N LEU A 147 6.24 10.70 4.80
CA LEU A 147 5.68 10.56 3.46
C LEU A 147 5.90 11.79 2.57
N ARG A 148 6.04 12.99 3.14
CA ARG A 148 6.32 14.23 2.40
C ARG A 148 7.80 14.42 2.09
N SER A 149 8.68 13.74 2.83
CA SER A 149 10.12 13.78 2.65
C SER A 149 10.62 12.75 1.63
N LEU A 150 9.76 11.83 1.17
CA LEU A 150 10.14 10.82 0.18
C LEU A 150 10.34 11.43 -1.21
N SER A 151 11.26 10.84 -1.97
CA SER A 151 11.44 11.14 -3.38
C SER A 151 10.15 10.87 -4.15
N SER A 152 9.74 11.82 -5.00
CA SER A 152 8.46 11.75 -5.71
C SER A 152 7.30 11.51 -4.73
N ASP A 153 7.09 12.46 -3.83
CA ASP A 153 6.21 12.30 -2.67
C ASP A 153 4.80 11.83 -3.09
N PRO A 154 4.30 10.73 -2.49
CA PRO A 154 2.95 10.30 -2.78
C PRO A 154 1.95 11.33 -2.29
N ARG A 155 0.78 11.42 -2.94
CA ARG A 155 -0.30 12.33 -2.52
C ARG A 155 -1.37 11.59 -1.75
N ARG A 156 -1.83 12.18 -0.65
CA ARG A 156 -2.93 11.64 0.14
C ARG A 156 -4.23 11.67 -0.65
N ILE A 157 -4.94 10.55 -0.66
CA ILE A 157 -6.27 10.43 -1.28
C ILE A 157 -7.34 10.42 -0.18
N ARG A 158 -8.47 11.10 -0.44
CA ARG A 158 -9.64 11.00 0.41
C ARG A 158 -10.31 9.65 0.17
N LEU A 159 -10.38 8.83 1.20
CA LEU A 159 -11.24 7.65 1.20
C LEU A 159 -12.69 8.12 1.23
N SER A 160 -13.47 7.83 0.19
CA SER A 160 -14.92 8.00 0.27
C SER A 160 -15.45 7.02 1.31
N ARG A 161 -16.15 7.53 2.32
CA ARG A 161 -16.94 6.70 3.24
C ARG A 161 -18.06 6.04 2.42
N SER A 162 -17.79 4.88 1.85
CA SER A 162 -18.79 4.03 1.23
C SER A 162 -18.33 2.59 1.37
N LEU A 163 -18.30 2.13 2.62
CA LEU A 163 -18.29 0.72 3.04
C LEU A 163 -19.05 0.66 4.37
N SER A 164 -20.37 0.79 4.27
CA SER A 164 -21.35 0.51 5.32
C SER A 164 -22.54 -0.05 4.59
N GLU A 165 -22.54 -1.37 4.40
CA GLU A 165 -23.68 -2.23 4.13
C GLU A 165 -23.23 -3.67 4.34
#